data_AF-A0A183FZM5-F1
#
_entry.id   AF-A0A183FZM5-F1
#
_cell.length_a   1.000
_cell.length_b   1.000
_cell.length_c   1.000
_cell.angle_alpha   90.00
_cell.angle_beta   90.00
_cell.angle_gamma   90.00
#
_symmetry.space_group_name_H-M   'P 1'
#
loop_
_entity.id
_entity.type
_entity.pdbx_description
1 polymer ?
#
loop_
_entity_poly.entity_id
_entity_poly.type
_entity_poly.pdbx_seq_one_letter_code
_entity_poly.pdbx_strand_id
1 'polypeptide(L)'
;MSTLPEADGLRMRSEGACSLLDARVKCWTMLWGTIVDETWKKATDAITQAASSLLGTTKPGRRKFEKQTWLWTDDVKAKVREKESFYHASLGDKTTENWQKCQNAQKAAKKTVDVAKAAHYSDVNEKLESRDVERHPFRLAKNSK
;
A
#
# COMPACT_ATOMS: atom_id res chain seq x y z
N MET A 1 -24.61 -57.80 40.36
CA MET A 1 -24.24 -56.38 40.48
C MET A 1 -23.94 -55.91 39.07
N SER A 2 -24.94 -55.28 38.44
CA SER A 2 -24.97 -55.05 36.99
C SER A 2 -24.06 -53.89 36.60
N THR A 3 -23.33 -54.13 35.52
CA THR A 3 -22.53 -53.20 34.72
C THR A 3 -23.34 -52.02 34.18
N LEU A 4 -22.75 -50.82 34.22
CA LEU A 4 -23.10 -49.67 33.36
C LEU A 4 -21.79 -49.01 32.86
N PRO A 5 -21.57 -48.90 31.54
CA PRO A 5 -20.58 -47.99 30.97
C PRO A 5 -21.30 -46.86 30.22
N GLU A 6 -21.33 -45.64 30.80
CA GLU A 6 -21.94 -44.48 30.14
C GLU A 6 -21.16 -43.19 30.46
N ALA A 7 -19.88 -43.14 30.08
CA ALA A 7 -19.07 -41.93 30.20
C ALA A 7 -18.23 -41.60 28.94
N ASP A 8 -17.96 -42.59 28.08
CA ASP A 8 -17.07 -42.39 26.92
C ASP A 8 -17.74 -41.72 25.70
N GLY A 9 -19.06 -41.70 25.62
CA GLY A 9 -19.80 -41.14 24.47
C GLY A 9 -19.81 -39.60 24.37
N LEU A 10 -19.64 -38.89 25.50
CA LEU A 10 -19.72 -37.42 25.55
C LEU A 10 -18.40 -36.73 25.19
N ARG A 11 -17.25 -37.39 25.39
CA ARG A 11 -15.92 -36.84 25.10
C ARG A 11 -15.63 -36.81 23.58
N MET A 12 -15.95 -37.88 22.86
CA MET A 12 -15.78 -37.97 21.40
C MET A 12 -16.62 -36.94 20.61
N ARG A 13 -17.79 -36.54 21.13
CA ARG A 13 -18.66 -35.55 20.47
C ARG A 13 -18.11 -34.12 20.55
N SER A 14 -17.32 -33.79 21.59
CA SER A 14 -16.72 -32.45 21.74
C SER A 14 -15.50 -32.24 20.83
N GLU A 15 -14.64 -33.26 20.68
CA GLU A 15 -13.46 -33.21 19.81
C GLU A 15 -13.85 -33.19 18.32
N GLY A 16 -14.89 -33.94 17.95
CA GLY A 16 -15.50 -33.90 16.60
C GLY A 16 -16.16 -32.55 16.28
N ALA A 17 -16.76 -31.87 17.25
CA ALA A 17 -17.35 -30.55 17.05
C ALA A 17 -16.29 -29.44 16.91
N CYS A 18 -15.23 -29.46 17.72
CA CYS A 18 -14.10 -28.52 17.61
C CYS A 18 -13.37 -28.66 16.26
N SER A 19 -13.12 -29.89 15.80
CA SER A 19 -12.46 -30.13 14.51
C SER A 19 -13.34 -29.73 13.30
N LEU A 20 -14.66 -29.90 13.38
CA LEU A 20 -15.59 -29.42 12.35
C LEU A 20 -15.69 -27.89 12.32
N LEU A 21 -15.64 -27.22 13.47
CA LEU A 21 -15.60 -25.77 13.54
C LEU A 21 -14.28 -25.21 13.01
N ASP A 22 -13.15 -25.82 13.35
CA ASP A 22 -11.84 -25.44 12.79
C ASP A 22 -11.78 -25.69 11.28
N ALA A 23 -12.31 -26.81 10.79
CA ALA A 23 -12.40 -27.07 9.35
C ALA A 23 -13.29 -26.05 8.65
N ARG A 24 -14.40 -25.63 9.27
CA ARG A 24 -15.30 -24.59 8.73
C ARG A 24 -14.65 -23.21 8.73
N VAL A 25 -13.96 -22.83 9.80
CA VAL A 25 -13.21 -21.57 9.87
C VAL A 25 -12.10 -21.58 8.83
N LYS A 26 -11.35 -22.68 8.71
CA LYS A 26 -10.28 -22.83 7.72
C LYS A 26 -10.81 -22.76 6.28
N CYS A 27 -11.90 -23.49 5.97
CA CYS A 27 -12.57 -23.40 4.67
C CYS A 27 -13.09 -21.99 4.40
N TRP A 28 -13.65 -21.30 5.40
CA TRP A 28 -14.16 -19.94 5.22
C TRP A 28 -13.04 -18.94 4.95
N THR A 29 -11.92 -19.02 5.69
CA THR A 29 -10.75 -18.16 5.45
C THR A 29 -10.09 -18.44 4.11
N MET A 30 -10.01 -19.70 3.68
CA MET A 30 -9.44 -20.09 2.40
C MET A 30 -10.34 -19.65 1.24
N LEU A 31 -11.65 -19.85 1.35
CA LEU A 31 -12.65 -19.43 0.36
C LEU A 31 -12.73 -17.89 0.25
N TRP A 32 -12.67 -17.18 1.37
CA TRP A 32 -12.67 -15.72 1.38
C TRP A 32 -11.39 -15.15 0.77
N GLY A 33 -10.23 -15.75 1.07
CA GLY A 33 -8.96 -15.40 0.45
C GLY A 33 -9.01 -15.53 -1.07
N THR A 34 -9.50 -16.66 -1.59
CA THR A 34 -9.63 -16.88 -3.03
C THR A 34 -10.63 -15.92 -3.69
N ILE A 35 -11.76 -15.63 -3.03
CA ILE A 35 -12.76 -14.68 -3.53
C ILE A 35 -12.17 -13.27 -3.62
N VAL A 36 -11.48 -12.83 -2.56
CA VAL A 36 -10.84 -11.52 -2.51
C VAL A 36 -9.79 -11.39 -3.61
N ASP A 37 -8.91 -12.38 -3.77
CA ASP A 37 -7.89 -12.40 -4.82
C ASP A 37 -8.51 -12.36 -6.22
N GLU A 38 -9.56 -13.13 -6.46
CA GLU A 38 -10.29 -13.13 -7.73
C GLU A 38 -10.95 -11.78 -8.03
N THR A 39 -11.60 -11.16 -7.03
CA THR A 39 -12.23 -9.84 -7.18
C THR A 39 -11.17 -8.78 -7.48
N TRP A 40 -10.04 -8.79 -6.77
CA TRP A 40 -8.94 -7.85 -7.02
C TRP A 40 -8.31 -8.04 -8.40
N LYS A 41 -8.14 -9.30 -8.82
CA LYS A 41 -7.64 -9.61 -10.16
C LYS A 41 -8.58 -9.06 -11.23
N LYS A 42 -9.89 -9.33 -11.12
CA LYS A 42 -10.91 -8.81 -12.04
C LYS A 42 -10.94 -7.28 -12.09
N ALA A 43 -10.84 -6.61 -10.95
CA ALA A 43 -10.80 -5.15 -10.88
C ALA A 43 -9.54 -4.60 -11.57
N THR A 44 -8.38 -5.22 -11.32
CA THR A 44 -7.11 -4.83 -11.94
C THR A 44 -7.13 -5.03 -13.45
N ASP A 45 -7.68 -6.14 -13.92
CA ASP A 45 -7.83 -6.43 -15.35
C ASP A 45 -8.76 -5.42 -16.02
N ALA A 46 -9.91 -5.10 -15.39
CA ALA A 46 -10.85 -4.11 -15.92
C ALA A 46 -10.22 -2.71 -16.01
N ILE A 47 -9.49 -2.28 -14.98
CA ILE A 47 -8.75 -1.01 -14.98
C ILE A 47 -7.68 -1.01 -16.09
N THR A 48 -6.93 -2.11 -16.22
CA THR A 48 -5.87 -2.24 -17.21
C THR A 48 -6.43 -2.21 -18.64
N GLN A 49 -7.57 -2.87 -18.88
CA GLN A 49 -8.28 -2.85 -20.16
C GLN A 49 -8.82 -1.45 -20.47
N ALA A 50 -9.48 -0.80 -19.51
CA ALA A 50 -10.00 0.55 -19.67
C ALA A 50 -8.88 1.55 -19.98
N ALA A 51 -7.77 1.48 -19.23
CA ALA A 51 -6.60 2.32 -19.45
C ALA A 51 -5.95 2.07 -20.82
N SER A 52 -5.80 0.80 -21.22
CA SER A 52 -5.22 0.45 -22.52
C SER A 52 -6.10 0.88 -23.68
N SER A 53 -7.42 0.84 -23.51
CA SER A 53 -8.39 1.30 -24.51
C SER A 53 -8.39 2.82 -24.66
N LEU A 54 -8.36 3.56 -23.53
CA LEU A 54 -8.39 5.02 -23.52
C LEU A 54 -7.05 5.67 -23.90
N LEU A 55 -5.93 5.10 -23.44
CA LEU A 55 -4.59 5.71 -23.54
C LEU A 55 -3.70 5.03 -24.58
N GLY A 56 -4.16 3.92 -25.16
CA GLY A 56 -3.35 3.05 -26.01
C GLY A 56 -2.36 2.19 -25.21
N THR A 57 -1.84 1.15 -25.84
CA THR A 57 -0.76 0.34 -25.28
C THR A 57 0.59 0.97 -25.60
N THR A 58 1.41 1.22 -24.58
CA THR A 58 2.77 1.70 -24.80
C THR A 58 3.62 0.58 -25.42
N LYS A 59 4.49 0.92 -26.38
CA LYS A 59 5.36 -0.07 -27.04
C LYS A 59 6.17 -0.84 -25.99
N PRO A 60 6.13 -2.19 -25.98
CA PRO A 60 7.01 -2.97 -25.12
C PRO A 60 8.47 -2.61 -25.43
N GLY A 61 9.27 -2.36 -24.39
CA GLY A 61 10.66 -1.93 -24.53
C GLY A 61 10.91 -0.41 -24.46
N ARG A 62 9.90 0.42 -24.22
CA ARG A 62 10.15 1.82 -23.79
C ARG A 62 10.94 1.77 -22.48
N ARG A 63 12.07 2.51 -22.38
CA ARG A 63 12.91 2.55 -21.17
C ARG A 63 12.01 2.68 -19.95
N LYS A 64 12.16 1.75 -19.00
CA LYS A 64 11.60 1.89 -17.66
C LYS A 64 11.97 3.30 -17.23
N PHE A 65 10.99 4.18 -17.00
CA PHE A 65 11.28 5.46 -16.36
C PHE A 65 12.01 5.06 -15.09
N GLU A 66 13.29 5.44 -14.95
CA GLU A 66 14.03 5.16 -13.74
C GLU A 66 13.16 5.67 -12.61
N LYS A 67 12.65 4.73 -11.81
CA LYS A 67 11.82 5.05 -10.65
C LYS A 67 12.58 6.14 -9.93
N GLN A 68 11.97 7.31 -9.80
CA GLN A 68 12.65 8.53 -9.39
C GLN A 68 13.40 8.28 -8.08
N THR A 69 14.68 7.92 -8.19
CA THR A 69 15.55 7.57 -7.06
C THR A 69 16.00 8.86 -6.36
N TRP A 70 15.76 10.00 -7.01
CA TRP A 70 16.25 11.34 -6.69
C TRP A 70 15.59 11.99 -5.46
N LEU A 71 14.42 11.49 -5.00
CA LEU A 71 13.79 11.94 -3.75
C LEU A 71 14.19 11.09 -2.53
N TRP A 72 14.98 10.03 -2.72
CA TRP A 72 15.47 9.18 -1.64
C TRP A 72 16.81 9.69 -1.09
N THR A 73 16.79 10.87 -0.47
CA THR A 73 17.92 11.34 0.34
C THR A 73 18.11 10.42 1.54
N ASP A 74 19.30 10.42 2.15
CA ASP A 74 19.58 9.57 3.32
C ASP A 74 18.66 9.90 4.50
N ASP A 75 18.23 11.16 4.62
CA ASP A 75 17.25 11.61 5.62
C ASP A 75 15.85 11.03 5.35
N VAL A 76 15.38 11.07 4.08
CA VAL A 76 14.10 10.42 3.69
C VAL A 76 14.16 8.92 3.94
N LYS A 77 15.27 8.26 3.59
CA LYS A 77 15.47 6.82 3.86
C LYS A 77 15.45 6.52 5.35
N ALA A 78 16.14 7.33 6.16
CA ALA A 78 16.21 7.16 7.61
C ALA A 78 14.82 7.30 8.24
N LYS A 79 14.04 8.33 7.87
CA LYS A 79 12.69 8.54 8.41
C LYS A 79 11.68 7.49 7.96
N VAL A 80 11.80 6.97 6.74
CA VAL A 80 10.95 5.86 6.28
C VAL A 80 11.27 4.57 7.05
N ARG A 81 12.55 4.27 7.28
CA ARG A 81 12.97 3.11 8.09
C ARG A 81 12.53 3.21 9.55
N GLU A 82 12.64 4.41 10.13
CA GLU A 82 12.15 4.69 11.48
C GLU A 82 10.64 4.45 11.58
N LYS A 83 9.86 5.00 10.63
CA LYS A 83 8.42 4.72 10.54
C LYS A 83 8.12 3.21 10.42
N GLU A 84 8.84 2.48 9.57
CA GLU A 84 8.66 1.02 9.42
C GLU A 84 8.94 0.26 10.71
N SER A 85 10.01 0.62 11.45
CA SER A 85 10.32 -0.02 12.74
C SER A 85 9.20 0.15 13.77
N PHE A 86 8.60 1.35 13.87
CA PHE A 86 7.47 1.59 14.77
C PHE A 86 6.20 0.89 14.31
N TYR A 87 5.96 0.81 13.00
CA TYR A 87 4.84 0.05 12.47
C TYR A 87 4.98 -1.44 12.83
N HIS A 88 6.16 -2.03 12.64
CA HIS A 88 6.42 -3.43 13.00
C HIS A 88 6.32 -3.69 14.50
N ALA A 89 6.84 -2.80 15.34
CA ALA A 89 6.65 -2.88 16.79
C ALA A 89 5.16 -2.78 17.20
N SER A 90 4.36 -2.00 16.46
CA SER A 90 2.91 -1.82 16.70
C SER A 90 2.03 -2.99 16.29
N LEU A 91 2.53 -3.91 15.45
CA LEU A 91 1.77 -5.09 15.06
C LEU A 91 1.68 -6.13 16.20
N GLY A 92 2.63 -6.14 17.15
CA GLY A 92 2.63 -7.04 18.31
C GLY A 92 1.92 -6.48 19.53
N ASP A 93 2.10 -5.18 19.81
CA ASP A 93 1.61 -4.55 21.03
C ASP A 93 0.51 -3.50 20.73
N LYS A 94 -0.75 -3.84 21.06
CA LYS A 94 -1.94 -2.96 20.87
C LYS A 94 -2.03 -1.80 21.88
N THR A 95 -0.90 -1.32 22.38
CA THR A 95 -0.85 -0.23 23.36
C THR A 95 -1.05 1.13 22.65
N THR A 96 -1.87 2.00 23.24
CA THR A 96 -2.17 3.34 22.71
C THR A 96 -0.92 4.21 22.53
N GLU A 97 0.08 4.05 23.40
CA GLU A 97 1.36 4.74 23.32
C GLU A 97 2.16 4.37 22.06
N ASN A 98 2.16 3.09 21.68
CA ASN A 98 2.86 2.57 20.51
C ASN A 98 2.23 3.07 19.20
N TRP A 99 0.90 3.12 19.18
CA TRP A 99 0.14 3.71 18.09
C TRP A 99 0.46 5.20 17.89
N GLN A 100 0.54 5.97 18.98
CA GLN A 100 0.88 7.39 18.92
C GLN A 100 2.30 7.61 18.38
N LYS A 101 3.26 6.76 18.78
CA LYS A 101 4.64 6.77 18.27
C LYS A 101 4.69 6.49 16.77
N CYS A 102 3.94 5.50 16.28
CA CYS A 102 3.83 5.19 14.86
C CYS A 102 3.25 6.36 14.04
N GLN A 103 2.21 7.03 14.54
CA GLN A 103 1.65 8.21 13.86
C GLN A 103 2.64 9.38 13.80
N ASN A 104 3.37 9.63 14.88
CA ASN A 104 4.37 10.70 14.93
C ASN A 104 5.50 10.43 13.92
N ALA A 105 5.99 9.18 13.85
CA ALA A 105 7.00 8.78 12.88
C ALA A 105 6.50 8.89 11.44
N GLN A 106 5.24 8.52 11.17
CA GLN A 106 4.62 8.70 9.86
C GLN A 106 4.53 10.17 9.44
N LYS A 107 4.13 11.06 10.35
CA LYS A 107 4.08 12.52 10.10
C LYS A 107 5.46 13.08 9.84
N ALA A 108 6.48 12.65 10.58
CA ALA A 108 7.86 13.07 10.40
C ALA A 108 8.40 12.63 9.02
N ALA A 109 8.16 11.38 8.62
CA ALA A 109 8.54 10.89 7.30
C ALA A 109 7.86 11.68 6.18
N LYS A 110 6.56 11.94 6.30
CA LYS A 110 5.82 12.76 5.32
C LYS A 110 6.40 14.16 5.20
N LYS A 111 6.61 14.84 6.32
CA LYS A 111 7.21 16.19 6.35
C LYS A 111 8.58 16.21 5.68
N THR A 112 9.40 15.19 5.92
CA THR A 112 10.76 15.08 5.35
C THR A 112 10.71 14.91 3.83
N VAL A 113 9.78 14.09 3.33
CA VAL A 113 9.53 13.94 1.89
C VAL A 113 9.05 15.26 1.28
N ASP A 114 8.13 15.97 1.94
CA ASP A 114 7.62 17.27 1.47
C ASP A 114 8.73 18.33 1.41
N VAL A 115 9.62 18.38 2.42
CA VAL A 115 10.79 19.27 2.43
C VAL A 115 11.78 18.92 1.33
N ALA A 116 12.11 17.64 1.15
CA ALA A 116 13.00 17.20 0.08
C ALA A 116 12.44 17.55 -1.30
N LYS A 117 11.12 17.39 -1.48
CA LYS A 117 10.41 17.75 -2.70
C LYS A 117 10.42 19.27 -2.92
N ALA A 118 10.13 20.06 -1.89
CA ALA A 118 10.14 21.52 -1.98
C ALA A 118 11.54 22.07 -2.29
N ALA A 119 12.58 21.54 -1.63
CA ALA A 119 13.96 21.92 -1.90
C ALA A 119 14.35 21.63 -3.37
N HIS A 120 14.00 20.43 -3.86
CA HIS A 120 14.30 20.01 -5.23
C HIS A 120 13.58 20.86 -6.29
N TYR A 121 12.32 21.23 -6.03
CA TYR A 121 11.53 22.04 -6.96
C TYR A 121 11.56 23.54 -6.67
N SER A 122 12.41 24.01 -5.75
CA SER A 122 12.44 25.42 -5.34
C SER A 122 12.66 26.37 -6.53
N ASP A 123 13.70 26.13 -7.34
CA ASP A 123 14.01 26.91 -8.56
C ASP A 123 12.92 26.79 -9.64
N VAL A 124 12.34 25.59 -9.81
CA VAL A 124 11.25 25.37 -10.78
C VAL A 124 9.97 26.10 -10.34
N ASN A 125 9.66 26.09 -9.04
CA ASN A 125 8.53 26.79 -8.46
C ASN A 125 8.71 28.31 -8.54
N GLU A 126 9.91 28.80 -8.25
CA GLU A 126 10.26 30.23 -8.37
C GLU A 126 10.13 30.72 -9.83
N LYS A 127 10.59 29.92 -10.80
CA LYS A 127 10.39 30.20 -12.24
C LYS A 127 8.92 30.18 -12.65
N LEU A 128 8.11 29.30 -12.07
CA LEU A 128 6.66 29.20 -12.32
C LEU A 128 5.85 30.33 -11.67
N GLU A 129 6.33 30.91 -10.57
CA GLU A 129 5.71 32.07 -9.93
C GLU A 129 6.18 33.40 -10.54
N SER A 130 7.22 33.38 -11.38
CA SER A 130 7.67 34.55 -12.12
C SER A 130 6.66 34.99 -13.19
N ARG A 131 6.47 36.31 -13.33
CA ARG A 131 5.51 36.94 -14.25
C ARG A 131 5.76 36.66 -15.74
N ASP A 132 6.85 35.96 -16.09
CA ASP A 132 7.27 35.68 -17.47
C ASP A 132 6.71 34.35 -18.02
N VAL A 133 6.07 33.54 -17.17
CA VAL A 133 5.39 32.26 -17.53
C VAL A 133 4.28 32.48 -18.55
N GLU A 134 3.58 33.60 -18.47
CA GLU A 134 2.51 33.97 -19.40
C GLU A 134 3.04 34.30 -20.82
N ARG A 135 4.31 34.70 -20.95
CA ARG A 135 4.95 35.07 -22.22
C ARG A 135 5.66 33.91 -22.91
N HIS A 136 5.85 32.78 -22.23
CA HIS A 136 6.57 31.63 -22.78
C HIS A 136 5.76 30.86 -23.86
N PRO A 137 4.44 30.65 -23.72
CA PRO A 137 3.62 30.04 -24.77
C PRO A 137 3.56 30.90 -26.05
N PHE A 138 3.48 32.23 -25.90
CA PHE A 138 3.42 33.17 -27.02
C PHE A 138 4.72 33.22 -27.84
N ARG A 139 5.88 33.00 -27.22
CA ARG A 139 7.18 32.93 -27.92
C ARG A 139 7.31 31.66 -28.77
N LEU A 140 6.78 30.52 -28.29
CA LEU A 140 6.81 29.25 -29.03
C LEU A 140 5.89 29.26 -30.26
N ALA A 141 4.72 29.89 -30.16
CA ALA A 141 3.79 30.03 -31.28
C ALA A 141 4.27 30.98 -32.39
N LYS A 142 5.18 31.91 -32.08
CA LYS A 142 5.67 32.93 -33.05
C LYS A 142 6.85 32.46 -33.90
N ASN A 143 7.57 31.44 -33.43
CA ASN A 143 8.76 30.90 -34.09
C ASN A 143 8.50 29.61 -34.89
N SER A 144 7.24 29.15 -34.98
CA SER A 144 6.85 27.93 -35.72
C SER A 144 6.45 28.21 -37.18
N LYS A 145 7.00 29.25 -37.81
CA LYS A 145 6.86 29.50 -39.25
C LYS A 145 8.01 28.89 -40.02
#